data_AF-A0A1V1ZCU7-F1
#
_entry.id   AF-A0A1V1ZCU7-F1
#
_cell.length_a   1.000
_cell.length_b   1.000
_cell.length_c   1.000
_cell.angle_alpha   90.00
_cell.angle_beta   90.00
_cell.angle_gamma   90.00
#
_symmetry.space_group_name_H-M   'P 1'
#
loop_
_entity.id
_entity.type
_entity.pdbx_description
1 polymer ?
#
loop_
_entity_poly.entity_id
_entity_poly.type
_entity_poly.pdbx_seq_one_letter_code
_entity_poly.pdbx_strand_id
1 'polypeptide(L)'
;MTNSIFETIKNNITRLFIFYVPEILYDFIQDSIYRDIVPKQDINTVAFMDRDRKTSVAPARFQKYTLLEKSSIFEENIFALLDAKETLSKAQFEHLLKKYWEHLDSYTTLSQWMHDNIHECIHLPSESIVELFAIQKQLFENHRNLVIEKYGNPISNERIRLFKERMEKQMDSPNFKVTVPILLAPTPPIKKSPEPRKKKKELITDEEVDKMLLETVFNVLY
;
A
#
# COMPACT_ATOMS: atom_id res chain seq x y z
N MET A 1 26.10 12.52 9.81
CA MET A 1 25.01 12.21 10.76
C MET A 1 23.66 12.71 10.25
N THR A 2 23.46 14.02 10.00
CA THR A 2 22.17 14.56 9.53
C THR A 2 21.65 13.93 8.22
N ASN A 3 22.54 13.64 7.26
CA ASN A 3 22.16 12.97 6.01
C ASN A 3 21.66 11.54 6.21
N SER A 4 22.19 10.75 7.15
CA SER A 4 21.72 9.37 7.35
C SER A 4 20.36 9.31 8.04
N ILE A 5 20.11 10.23 8.98
CA ILE A 5 18.80 10.37 9.64
C ILE A 5 17.75 10.74 8.60
N PHE A 6 18.01 11.78 7.81
CA PHE A 6 17.08 12.24 6.77
C PHE A 6 16.74 11.13 5.76
N GLU A 7 17.75 10.42 5.25
CA GLU A 7 17.50 9.34 4.29
C GLU A 7 16.64 8.22 4.90
N THR A 8 16.84 7.89 6.17
CA THR A 8 16.03 6.89 6.87
C THR A 8 14.58 7.32 6.97
N ILE A 9 14.32 8.51 7.54
CA ILE A 9 12.94 8.99 7.75
C ILE A 9 12.21 9.28 6.44
N LYS A 10 12.95 9.74 5.41
CA LYS A 10 12.43 9.92 4.05
C LYS A 10 12.03 8.60 3.42
N ASN A 11 12.88 7.57 3.52
CA ASN A 11 12.59 6.26 2.94
C ASN A 11 11.40 5.59 3.64
N ASN A 12 11.25 5.80 4.94
CA ASN A 12 10.10 5.32 5.71
C ASN A 12 8.75 5.86 5.21
N ILE A 13 8.72 7.04 4.59
CA ILE A 13 7.49 7.60 3.99
C ILE A 13 6.94 6.68 2.88
N THR A 14 7.82 6.12 2.05
CA THR A 14 7.43 5.35 0.85
C THR A 14 7.35 3.84 1.08
N ARG A 15 7.86 3.33 2.21
CA ARG A 15 7.63 1.94 2.61
C ARG A 15 6.15 1.69 2.83
N LEU A 16 5.66 0.53 2.39
CA LEU A 16 4.24 0.16 2.55
C LEU A 16 3.34 1.23 1.94
N PHE A 17 3.49 1.46 0.64
CA PHE A 17 2.79 2.52 -0.09
C PHE A 17 2.07 1.95 -1.29
N ILE A 18 0.74 2.10 -1.33
CA ILE A 18 -0.07 1.81 -2.49
C ILE A 18 -0.18 3.07 -3.36
N PHE A 19 -0.01 2.89 -4.66
CA PHE A 19 -0.10 3.99 -5.59
C PHE A 19 -0.71 3.59 -6.93
N TYR A 20 -1.25 4.60 -7.59
CA TYR A 20 -1.76 4.53 -8.94
C TYR A 20 -1.36 5.82 -9.65
N VAL A 21 -0.70 5.68 -10.81
CA VAL A 21 -0.32 6.83 -11.64
C VAL A 21 -0.99 6.68 -13.00
N PRO A 22 -2.00 7.53 -13.30
CA PRO A 22 -2.50 7.66 -14.66
C PRO A 22 -1.38 8.11 -15.60
N GLU A 23 -1.37 7.58 -16.82
CA GLU A 23 -0.39 7.91 -17.85
C GLU A 23 -0.27 9.41 -18.12
N ILE A 24 -1.40 10.13 -18.14
CA ILE A 24 -1.42 11.58 -18.36
C ILE A 24 -0.67 12.38 -17.28
N LEU A 25 -0.47 11.80 -16.09
CA LEU A 25 0.25 12.41 -14.99
C LEU A 25 1.71 11.95 -14.91
N TYR A 26 2.14 11.02 -15.76
CA TYR A 26 3.48 10.43 -15.64
C TYR A 26 4.58 11.47 -15.79
N ASP A 27 4.58 12.25 -16.87
CA ASP A 27 5.62 13.26 -17.12
C ASP A 27 5.66 14.31 -16.01
N PHE A 28 4.48 14.70 -15.51
CA PHE A 28 4.34 15.62 -14.40
C PHE A 28 4.95 15.08 -13.10
N ILE A 29 4.78 13.78 -12.82
CA ILE A 29 5.38 13.11 -11.66
C ILE A 29 6.90 13.04 -11.78
N GLN A 30 7.45 12.80 -12.98
CA GLN A 30 8.89 12.73 -13.20
C GLN A 30 9.61 14.09 -13.00
N ASP A 31 8.90 15.20 -13.19
CA ASP A 31 9.39 16.56 -12.93
C ASP A 31 9.27 17.00 -11.46
N SER A 32 8.81 16.12 -10.58
CA SER A 32 8.51 16.43 -9.18
C SER A 32 9.40 15.67 -8.19
N ILE A 33 9.12 15.83 -6.89
CA ILE A 33 9.78 15.03 -5.83
C ILE A 33 9.34 13.56 -5.80
N TYR A 34 8.33 13.20 -6.60
CA TYR A 34 7.83 11.84 -6.77
C TYR A 34 8.52 11.11 -7.94
N ARG A 35 9.60 11.68 -8.50
CA ARG A 35 10.40 11.03 -9.54
C ARG A 35 10.77 9.60 -9.10
N ASP A 36 10.74 8.68 -10.08
CA ASP A 36 11.08 7.27 -9.89
C ASP A 36 10.16 6.49 -8.93
N ILE A 37 9.02 7.06 -8.49
CA ILE A 37 8.06 6.34 -7.65
C ILE A 37 7.40 5.17 -8.40
N VAL A 38 7.21 5.32 -9.72
CA VAL A 38 6.62 4.31 -10.61
C VAL A 38 7.47 4.16 -11.87
N PRO A 39 7.93 2.96 -12.22
CA PRO A 39 8.51 2.68 -13.53
C PRO A 39 7.49 2.95 -14.64
N LYS A 40 7.92 3.45 -15.80
CA LYS A 40 7.00 3.75 -16.92
C LYS A 40 6.13 2.56 -17.32
N GLN A 41 6.63 1.33 -17.19
CA GLN A 41 5.86 0.12 -17.52
C GLN A 41 4.70 -0.18 -16.54
N ASP A 42 4.71 0.41 -15.35
CA ASP A 42 3.74 0.16 -14.28
C ASP A 42 2.71 1.31 -14.15
N ILE A 43 2.67 2.23 -15.12
CA ILE A 43 1.61 3.26 -15.22
C ILE A 43 0.25 2.62 -15.49
N ASN A 44 -0.83 3.34 -15.18
CA ASN A 44 -2.19 2.82 -15.27
C ASN A 44 -2.34 1.45 -14.58
N THR A 45 -1.58 1.21 -13.51
CA THR A 45 -1.64 -0.05 -12.75
C THR A 45 -1.56 0.29 -11.27
N VAL A 46 -2.38 -0.38 -10.47
CA VAL A 46 -2.25 -0.27 -9.00
C VAL A 46 -1.02 -1.06 -8.60
N ALA A 47 -0.11 -0.38 -7.93
CA ALA A 47 1.14 -0.95 -7.46
C ALA A 47 1.29 -0.73 -5.96
N PHE A 48 2.08 -1.62 -5.36
CA PHE A 48 2.40 -1.58 -3.94
C PHE A 48 3.90 -1.66 -3.76
N MET A 49 4.44 -0.72 -2.98
CA MET A 49 5.81 -0.68 -2.52
C MET A 49 5.90 -1.35 -1.15
N ASP A 50 6.70 -2.41 -1.05
CA ASP A 50 6.88 -3.17 0.20
C ASP A 50 7.81 -2.49 1.22
N ARG A 51 8.15 -3.20 2.31
CA ARG A 51 9.08 -2.70 3.34
C ARG A 51 10.50 -2.43 2.81
N ASP A 52 10.93 -3.19 1.82
CA ASP A 52 12.23 -3.05 1.15
C ASP A 52 12.19 -2.01 0.02
N ARG A 53 11.06 -1.33 -0.15
CA ARG A 53 10.77 -0.41 -1.24
C ARG A 53 10.80 -1.06 -2.63
N LYS A 54 10.54 -2.36 -2.71
CA LYS A 54 10.34 -3.06 -3.99
C LYS A 54 8.88 -2.90 -4.41
N THR A 55 8.69 -2.53 -5.67
CA THR A 55 7.37 -2.37 -6.27
C THR A 55 6.84 -3.69 -6.78
N SER A 56 5.57 -3.96 -6.54
CA SER A 56 4.84 -5.06 -7.15
C SER A 56 3.47 -4.61 -7.64
N VAL A 57 3.07 -5.09 -8.82
CA VAL A 57 1.76 -4.84 -9.45
C VAL A 57 0.77 -5.98 -9.22
N ALA A 58 1.08 -6.91 -8.31
CA ALA A 58 0.30 -8.12 -8.08
C ALA A 58 -0.72 -7.89 -6.95
N PRO A 59 -2.04 -7.79 -7.24
CA PRO A 59 -3.04 -7.44 -6.23
C PRO A 59 -3.15 -8.43 -5.07
N ALA A 60 -2.80 -9.70 -5.31
CA ALA A 60 -2.73 -10.73 -4.27
C ALA A 60 -1.71 -10.42 -3.16
N ARG A 61 -0.76 -9.51 -3.40
CA ARG A 61 0.21 -9.04 -2.41
C ARG A 61 -0.28 -7.82 -1.61
N PHE A 62 -1.42 -7.24 -1.99
CA PHE A 62 -1.95 -6.03 -1.36
C PHE A 62 -2.79 -6.42 -0.15
N GLN A 63 -2.10 -6.87 0.91
CA GLN A 63 -2.78 -7.32 2.11
C GLN A 63 -3.04 -6.12 3.02
N LYS A 64 -4.31 -5.87 3.37
CA LYS A 64 -4.72 -4.71 4.19
C LYS A 64 -3.92 -4.62 5.50
N TYR A 65 -3.66 -5.75 6.14
CA TYR A 65 -2.88 -5.80 7.39
C TYR A 65 -1.44 -5.31 7.19
N THR A 66 -0.83 -5.58 6.04
CA THR A 66 0.52 -5.13 5.74
C THR A 66 0.57 -3.61 5.64
N LEU A 67 -0.48 -2.96 5.13
CA LEU A 67 -0.54 -1.50 5.08
C LEU A 67 -0.69 -0.87 6.47
N LEU A 68 -1.37 -1.55 7.41
CA LEU A 68 -1.53 -1.06 8.78
C LEU A 68 -0.20 -0.95 9.53
N GLU A 69 0.80 -1.78 9.17
CA GLU A 69 2.16 -1.72 9.72
C GLU A 69 2.87 -0.38 9.44
N LYS A 70 2.37 0.42 8.49
CA LYS A 70 2.90 1.76 8.20
C LYS A 70 2.80 2.70 9.40
N SER A 71 1.80 2.51 10.28
CA SER A 71 1.68 3.23 11.55
C SER A 71 2.95 3.09 12.40
N SER A 72 3.48 1.87 12.54
CA SER A 72 4.74 1.62 13.25
C SER A 72 5.94 2.27 12.56
N ILE A 73 5.99 2.26 11.23
CA ILE A 73 7.06 2.94 10.46
C ILE A 73 7.01 4.46 10.67
N PHE A 74 5.82 5.04 10.78
CA PHE A 74 5.65 6.44 11.10
C PHE A 74 6.04 6.77 12.55
N GLU A 75 5.78 5.87 13.48
CA GLU A 75 6.27 5.99 14.85
C GLU A 75 7.81 5.98 14.92
N GLU A 76 8.49 5.12 14.16
CA GLU A 76 9.95 5.14 14.02
C GLU A 76 10.46 6.51 13.54
N ASN A 77 9.75 7.17 12.63
CA ASN A 77 10.11 8.52 12.20
C ASN A 77 9.98 9.55 13.32
N ILE A 78 8.97 9.43 14.18
CA ILE A 78 8.81 10.31 15.34
C ILE A 78 9.99 10.13 16.31
N PHE A 79 10.35 8.89 16.63
CA PHE A 79 11.50 8.60 17.49
C PHE A 79 12.80 9.15 16.90
N ALA A 80 13.05 8.92 15.61
CA ALA A 80 14.23 9.46 14.94
C ALA A 80 14.28 11.00 14.95
N LEU A 81 13.13 11.69 14.86
CA LEU A 81 13.05 13.15 14.99
C LEU A 81 13.31 13.61 16.43
N LEU A 82 12.83 12.87 17.44
CA LEU A 82 13.10 13.17 18.85
C LEU A 82 14.60 13.04 19.15
N ASP A 83 15.22 11.93 18.76
CA ASP A 83 16.66 11.71 18.93
C ASP A 83 17.48 12.78 18.19
N ALA A 84 17.06 13.15 16.99
CA ALA A 84 17.71 14.22 16.22
C ALA A 84 17.58 15.58 16.91
N LYS A 85 16.46 15.85 17.59
CA LYS A 85 16.26 17.11 18.32
C LYS A 85 17.17 17.21 19.54
N GLU A 86 17.47 16.09 20.20
CA GLU A 86 18.37 16.04 21.34
C GLU A 86 19.85 16.14 20.93
N THR A 87 20.20 15.59 19.77
CA THR A 87 21.60 15.45 19.34
C THR A 87 22.10 16.54 18.38
N LEU A 88 21.21 17.15 17.59
CA LEU A 88 21.58 18.19 16.62
C LEU A 88 21.47 19.58 17.22
N SER A 89 22.21 20.54 16.64
CA SER A 89 21.96 21.94 16.95
C SER A 89 20.56 22.35 16.47
N LYS A 90 19.98 23.38 17.08
CA LYS A 90 18.66 23.91 16.71
C LYS A 90 18.51 24.13 15.20
N ALA A 91 19.50 24.79 14.58
CA ALA A 91 19.48 25.08 13.15
C ALA A 91 19.54 23.80 12.28
N GLN A 92 20.33 22.80 12.70
CA GLN A 92 20.41 21.52 12.00
C GLN A 92 19.10 20.73 12.11
N PHE A 93 18.48 20.73 13.30
CA PHE A 93 17.19 20.09 13.52
C PHE A 93 16.07 20.77 12.72
N GLU A 94 16.00 22.10 12.75
CA GLU A 94 15.01 22.87 11.96
C GLU A 94 15.16 22.59 10.45
N HIS A 95 16.40 22.50 9.96
CA HIS A 95 16.65 22.12 8.57
C HIS A 95 16.21 20.69 8.26
N LEU A 96 16.52 19.72 9.12
CA LEU A 96 16.08 18.33 8.99
C LEU A 96 14.55 18.23 8.98
N LEU A 97 13.89 18.85 9.95
CA LEU A 97 12.44 18.86 10.09
C LEU A 97 11.78 19.49 8.87
N LYS A 98 12.30 20.61 8.36
CA LYS A 98 11.80 21.24 7.13
C LYS A 98 11.86 20.27 5.95
N LYS A 99 13.02 19.63 5.72
CA LYS A 99 13.16 18.66 4.62
C LYS A 99 12.22 17.47 4.79
N TYR A 100 12.10 16.94 6.00
CA TYR A 100 11.18 15.85 6.29
C TYR A 100 9.72 16.24 6.01
N TRP A 101 9.32 17.42 6.48
CA TRP A 101 8.00 17.98 6.28
C TRP A 101 7.65 18.12 4.79
N GLU A 102 8.59 18.62 3.98
CA GLU A 102 8.40 18.74 2.53
C GLU A 102 8.04 17.39 1.90
N HIS A 103 8.65 16.28 2.32
CA HIS A 103 8.27 14.96 1.83
C HIS A 103 6.96 14.46 2.44
N LEU A 104 6.75 14.62 3.76
CA LEU A 104 5.54 14.14 4.41
C LEU A 104 4.29 14.81 3.83
N ASP A 105 4.27 16.14 3.78
CA ASP A 105 3.14 16.93 3.28
C ASP A 105 2.84 16.60 1.80
N SER A 106 3.88 16.32 1.01
CA SER A 106 3.76 15.88 -0.38
C SER A 106 3.06 14.54 -0.48
N TYR A 107 3.58 13.53 0.20
CA TYR A 107 3.00 12.19 0.12
C TYR A 107 1.61 12.10 0.79
N THR A 108 1.32 12.94 1.79
CA THR A 108 -0.04 13.11 2.30
C THR A 108 -0.97 13.68 1.22
N THR A 109 -0.54 14.73 0.52
CA THR A 109 -1.30 15.33 -0.59
C THR A 109 -1.53 14.33 -1.72
N LEU A 110 -0.51 13.58 -2.11
CA LEU A 110 -0.61 12.55 -3.13
C LEU A 110 -1.55 11.42 -2.70
N SER A 111 -1.45 10.95 -1.46
CA SER A 111 -2.34 9.90 -0.94
C SER A 111 -3.79 10.35 -0.88
N GLN A 112 -4.02 11.61 -0.47
CA GLN A 112 -5.35 12.22 -0.50
C GLN A 112 -5.91 12.24 -1.91
N TRP A 113 -5.12 12.76 -2.86
CA TRP A 113 -5.51 12.83 -4.25
C TRP A 113 -5.83 11.46 -4.85
N MET A 114 -5.00 10.44 -4.61
CA MET A 114 -5.24 9.10 -5.13
C MET A 114 -6.55 8.51 -4.60
N HIS A 115 -6.86 8.72 -3.33
CA HIS A 115 -8.13 8.27 -2.74
C HIS A 115 -9.33 8.99 -3.37
N ASP A 116 -9.28 10.32 -3.46
CA ASP A 116 -10.41 11.12 -3.92
C ASP A 116 -10.74 10.87 -5.40
N ASN A 117 -9.74 10.53 -6.20
CA ASN A 117 -9.88 10.39 -7.64
C ASN A 117 -9.88 8.93 -8.11
N ILE A 118 -9.87 7.94 -7.21
CA ILE A 118 -9.71 6.52 -7.60
C ILE A 118 -10.82 6.03 -8.53
N HIS A 119 -12.05 6.51 -8.32
CA HIS A 119 -13.23 6.12 -9.13
C HIS A 119 -13.23 6.75 -10.52
N GLU A 120 -12.60 7.91 -10.68
CA GLU A 120 -12.41 8.55 -11.98
C GLU A 120 -11.23 7.91 -12.71
N CYS A 121 -10.19 7.55 -11.95
CA CYS A 121 -8.92 7.02 -12.40
C CYS A 121 -8.94 5.53 -12.79
N ILE A 122 -9.86 4.74 -12.25
CA ILE A 122 -9.96 3.29 -12.47
C ILE A 122 -11.41 2.94 -12.76
N HIS A 123 -11.66 2.19 -13.84
CA HIS A 123 -13.01 1.69 -14.11
C HIS A 123 -13.37 0.59 -13.12
N LEU A 124 -14.49 0.78 -12.40
CA LEU A 124 -15.03 -0.19 -11.45
C LEU A 124 -13.96 -0.75 -10.50
N PRO A 125 -13.28 0.11 -9.70
CA PRO A 125 -12.27 -0.37 -8.77
C PRO A 125 -12.94 -1.31 -7.76
N SER A 126 -12.29 -2.44 -7.44
CA SER A 126 -12.81 -3.31 -6.38
C SER A 126 -12.82 -2.57 -5.04
N GLU A 127 -13.82 -2.83 -4.19
CA GLU A 127 -13.93 -2.22 -2.86
C GLU A 127 -12.63 -2.36 -2.04
N SER A 128 -11.98 -3.52 -2.13
CA SER A 128 -10.71 -3.75 -1.44
C SER A 128 -9.60 -2.76 -1.84
N ILE A 129 -9.56 -2.32 -3.10
CA ILE A 129 -8.57 -1.34 -3.57
C ILE A 129 -8.93 0.06 -3.05
N VAL A 130 -10.21 0.44 -3.13
CA VAL A 130 -10.69 1.72 -2.62
C VAL A 130 -10.39 1.84 -1.11
N GLU A 131 -10.65 0.79 -0.35
CA GLU A 131 -10.34 0.73 1.08
C GLU A 131 -8.84 0.86 1.36
N LEU A 132 -7.96 0.27 0.55
CA LEU A 132 -6.51 0.42 0.74
C LEU A 132 -6.06 1.87 0.58
N PHE A 133 -6.58 2.58 -0.43
CA PHE A 133 -6.31 4.01 -0.59
C PHE A 133 -6.87 4.85 0.57
N ALA A 134 -8.04 4.49 1.09
CA ALA A 134 -8.65 5.16 2.24
C ALA A 134 -7.81 4.98 3.52
N ILE A 135 -7.38 3.74 3.81
CA ILE A 135 -6.49 3.43 4.93
C ILE A 135 -5.17 4.20 4.80
N GLN A 136 -4.57 4.20 3.60
CA GLN A 136 -3.32 4.94 3.38
C GLN A 136 -3.48 6.43 3.66
N LYS A 137 -4.51 7.05 3.08
CA LYS A 137 -4.85 8.46 3.31
C LYS A 137 -4.90 8.75 4.82
N GLN A 138 -5.68 7.97 5.57
CA GLN A 138 -5.86 8.18 7.00
C GLN A 138 -4.54 8.05 7.78
N LEU A 139 -3.70 7.07 7.44
CA LEU A 139 -2.39 6.89 8.07
C LEU A 139 -1.47 8.10 7.86
N PHE A 140 -1.47 8.66 6.64
CA PHE A 140 -0.71 9.86 6.33
C PHE A 140 -1.24 11.11 7.02
N GLU A 141 -2.56 11.30 7.06
CA GLU A 141 -3.19 12.42 7.76
C GLU A 141 -2.89 12.38 9.26
N ASN A 142 -3.04 11.22 9.89
CA ASN A 142 -2.73 11.03 11.30
C ASN A 142 -1.28 11.37 11.62
N HIS A 143 -0.34 10.88 10.81
CA HIS A 143 1.08 11.14 11.03
C HIS A 143 1.45 12.60 10.79
N ARG A 144 0.91 13.22 9.75
CA ARG A 144 1.07 14.66 9.48
C ARG A 144 0.58 15.50 10.64
N ASN A 145 -0.60 15.19 11.19
CA ASN A 145 -1.17 15.90 12.33
C ASN A 145 -0.30 15.73 13.58
N LEU A 146 0.24 14.54 13.82
CA LEU A 146 1.15 14.28 14.93
C LEU A 146 2.45 15.10 14.83
N VAL A 147 3.00 15.24 13.62
CA VAL A 147 4.19 16.09 13.39
C VAL A 147 3.87 17.56 13.64
N ILE A 148 2.70 18.06 13.19
CA ILE A 148 2.24 19.42 13.48
C ILE A 148 2.10 19.64 15.00
N GLU A 149 1.47 18.69 15.69
CA GLU A 149 1.26 18.78 17.14
C GLU A 149 2.59 18.87 17.91
N LYS A 150 3.58 18.05 17.52
CA LYS A 150 4.87 17.97 18.22
C LYS A 150 5.83 19.11 17.90
N TYR A 151 5.81 19.62 16.66
CA TYR A 151 6.87 20.51 16.17
C TYR A 151 6.34 21.84 15.59
N GLY A 152 5.03 22.07 15.64
CA GLY A 152 4.38 23.18 14.94
C GLY A 152 4.22 22.89 13.45
N ASN A 153 3.52 23.78 12.74
CA ASN A 153 3.33 23.68 11.29
C ASN A 153 4.55 24.28 10.57
N PRO A 154 5.47 23.47 10.02
CA PRO A 154 6.58 23.99 9.24
C PRO A 154 6.01 24.64 7.98
N ILE A 155 6.59 25.77 7.57
CA ILE A 155 6.05 26.63 6.50
C ILE A 155 5.60 25.79 5.29
N SER A 156 4.34 26.03 4.88
CA SER A 156 3.71 25.40 3.71
C SER A 156 4.65 25.39 2.52
N ASN A 157 4.85 24.22 1.92
CA ASN A 157 5.69 24.06 0.76
C ASN A 157 4.99 24.59 -0.48
N GLU A 158 5.42 25.77 -0.95
CA GLU A 158 4.92 26.39 -2.18
C GLU A 158 4.95 25.43 -3.39
N ARG A 159 5.92 24.51 -3.45
CA ARG A 159 5.98 23.51 -4.53
C ARG A 159 4.83 22.51 -4.45
N ILE A 160 4.36 22.16 -3.26
CA ILE A 160 3.22 21.25 -3.06
C ILE A 160 1.93 21.95 -3.48
N ARG A 161 1.76 23.22 -3.09
CA ARG A 161 0.63 24.03 -3.54
C ARG A 161 0.56 24.09 -5.07
N LEU A 162 1.68 24.48 -5.70
CA LEU A 162 1.78 24.55 -7.16
C LEU A 162 1.60 23.17 -7.82
N PHE A 163 2.06 22.10 -7.17
CA PHE A 163 1.85 20.74 -7.65
C PHE A 163 0.36 20.38 -7.64
N LYS A 164 -0.33 20.61 -6.51
CA LYS A 164 -1.76 20.38 -6.35
C LYS A 164 -2.58 21.17 -7.38
N GLU A 165 -2.31 22.47 -7.51
CA GLU A 165 -2.99 23.32 -8.51
C GLU A 165 -2.78 22.84 -9.94
N ARG A 166 -1.58 22.35 -10.27
CA ARG A 166 -1.30 21.79 -11.60
C ARG A 166 -2.00 20.45 -11.82
N MET A 167 -2.07 19.60 -10.78
CA MET A 167 -2.83 18.35 -10.84
C MET A 167 -4.31 18.60 -11.10
N GLU A 168 -4.92 19.51 -10.32
CA GLU A 168 -6.33 19.88 -10.46
C GLU A 168 -6.60 20.43 -11.87
N LYS A 169 -5.77 21.36 -12.37
CA LYS A 169 -5.89 21.89 -13.73
C LYS A 169 -5.76 20.84 -14.84
N GLN A 170 -4.91 19.82 -14.66
CA GLN A 170 -4.77 18.75 -15.64
C GLN A 170 -5.99 17.83 -15.65
N MET A 171 -6.63 17.61 -14.51
CA MET A 171 -7.85 16.82 -14.41
C MET A 171 -9.07 17.53 -14.97
N ASP A 172 -9.18 18.84 -14.75
CA ASP A 172 -10.25 19.68 -15.30
C ASP A 172 -10.15 19.87 -16.83
N SER A 173 -9.03 19.46 -17.43
CA SER A 173 -8.80 19.56 -18.86
C SER A 173 -9.72 18.59 -19.62
N PRO A 174 -10.38 19.01 -20.72
CA PRO A 174 -11.14 18.10 -21.59
C PRO A 174 -10.26 17.03 -22.26
N ASN A 175 -8.94 17.17 -22.18
CA ASN A 175 -7.97 16.18 -22.64
C ASN A 175 -7.61 15.14 -21.58
N PHE A 176 -8.13 15.27 -20.35
CA PHE A 176 -7.98 14.26 -19.31
C PHE A 176 -8.80 13.02 -19.68
N LYS A 177 -8.15 12.10 -20.39
CA LYS A 177 -8.69 10.78 -20.67
C LYS A 177 -7.97 9.79 -19.78
N VAL A 178 -8.72 9.26 -18.83
CA VAL A 178 -8.22 8.18 -17.98
C VAL A 178 -8.13 6.92 -18.83
N THR A 179 -6.90 6.41 -18.99
CA THR A 179 -6.68 5.08 -19.53
C THR A 179 -7.08 4.08 -18.47
N VAL A 180 -8.19 3.39 -18.69
CA VAL A 180 -8.70 2.38 -17.77
C VAL A 180 -7.69 1.22 -17.68
N PRO A 181 -7.19 0.88 -16.48
CA PRO A 181 -6.44 -0.34 -16.28
C PRO A 181 -7.34 -1.53 -16.56
N ILE A 182 -6.88 -2.48 -17.37
CA ILE A 182 -7.41 -3.85 -17.26
C ILE A 182 -6.85 -4.39 -15.95
N LEU A 183 -7.54 -4.12 -14.84
CA LEU A 183 -7.32 -4.88 -13.61
C LEU A 183 -7.50 -6.33 -14.01
N LEU A 184 -6.41 -7.11 -13.96
CA LEU A 184 -6.32 -8.51 -14.38
C LEU A 184 -7.69 -9.17 -14.27
N ALA A 185 -8.26 -9.53 -15.44
CA ALA A 185 -9.55 -10.17 -15.52
C ALA A 185 -9.61 -11.28 -14.46
N PRO A 186 -10.74 -11.45 -13.74
CA PRO A 186 -10.89 -12.57 -12.81
C PRO A 186 -10.41 -13.80 -13.55
N THR A 187 -9.39 -14.46 -12.99
CA THR A 187 -8.80 -15.67 -13.56
C THR A 187 -9.95 -16.50 -14.11
N PRO A 188 -9.92 -16.91 -15.40
CA PRO A 188 -10.97 -17.75 -15.95
C PRO A 188 -11.14 -18.91 -14.96
N PRO A 189 -12.38 -19.30 -14.63
CA PRO A 189 -12.62 -20.36 -13.67
C PRO A 189 -11.71 -21.51 -14.09
N ILE A 190 -10.83 -21.92 -13.17
CA ILE A 190 -9.94 -23.06 -13.39
C ILE A 190 -10.84 -24.13 -13.99
N LYS A 191 -10.66 -24.42 -15.28
CA LYS A 191 -11.21 -25.64 -15.86
C LYS A 191 -10.60 -26.70 -14.98
N LYS A 192 -11.41 -27.25 -14.07
CA LYS A 192 -11.07 -28.46 -13.35
C LYS A 192 -10.75 -29.47 -14.44
N SER A 193 -9.48 -29.63 -14.75
CA SER A 193 -9.02 -30.87 -15.33
C SER A 193 -9.52 -31.95 -14.37
N PRO A 194 -10.18 -33.00 -14.86
CA PRO A 194 -10.63 -34.07 -14.00
C PRO A 194 -9.40 -34.62 -13.30
N GLU A 195 -9.28 -34.39 -11.99
CA GLU A 195 -8.25 -35.04 -11.19
C GLU A 195 -8.43 -36.56 -11.38
N PRO A 196 -7.34 -37.32 -11.65
CA PRO A 196 -7.44 -38.76 -11.62
C PRO A 196 -7.84 -39.14 -10.19
N ARG A 197 -9.06 -39.68 -10.06
CA ARG A 197 -9.60 -40.17 -8.79
C ARG A 197 -8.59 -41.15 -8.20
N LYS A 198 -7.83 -40.72 -7.18
CA LYS A 198 -7.13 -41.66 -6.31
C LYS A 198 -8.20 -42.49 -5.62
N LYS A 199 -8.28 -43.78 -5.96
CA LYS A 199 -9.10 -44.74 -5.22
C LYS A 199 -8.66 -44.67 -3.76
N LYS A 200 -9.54 -44.21 -2.87
CA LYS A 200 -9.34 -44.40 -1.44
C LYS A 200 -9.25 -45.91 -1.21
N LYS A 201 -8.14 -46.39 -0.63
CA LYS A 201 -8.12 -47.73 -0.04
C LYS A 201 -9.02 -47.66 1.19
N GLU A 202 -10.09 -48.43 1.19
CA GLU A 202 -10.86 -48.71 2.40
C GLU A 202 -9.92 -49.39 3.40
N LEU A 203 -9.87 -48.87 4.62
CA LEU A 203 -8.92 -49.29 5.66
C LEU A 203 -9.43 -50.46 6.50
N ILE A 204 -10.73 -50.78 6.40
CA ILE A 204 -11.41 -51.86 7.11
C ILE A 204 -12.51 -52.35 6.17
N THR A 205 -12.67 -53.65 5.99
CA THR A 205 -13.76 -54.21 5.17
C THR A 205 -15.04 -54.32 5.99
N ASP A 206 -16.20 -54.28 5.33
CA ASP A 206 -17.50 -54.41 6.00
C ASP A 206 -17.59 -55.71 6.83
N GLU A 207 -16.91 -56.77 6.40
CA GLU A 207 -16.80 -58.05 7.10
C GLU A 207 -16.04 -57.94 8.44
N GLU A 208 -15.02 -57.08 8.52
CA GLU A 208 -14.29 -56.81 9.76
C GLU A 208 -15.12 -55.96 10.73
N VAL A 209 -15.96 -55.06 10.22
CA VAL A 209 -16.89 -54.26 11.03
C VAL A 209 -18.02 -55.12 11.58
N ASP A 210 -18.60 -56.01 10.78
CA ASP A 210 -19.66 -56.92 11.20
C ASP A 210 -19.16 -57.90 12.27
N LYS A 211 -17.94 -58.42 12.11
CA LYS A 211 -17.32 -59.29 13.12
C LYS A 211 -17.10 -58.55 14.44
N MET A 212 -16.59 -57.31 14.37
CA MET A 212 -16.40 -56.48 15.57
C MET A 212 -17.73 -56.15 16.25
N LEU A 213 -18.79 -55.85 15.50
CA LEU A 213 -20.12 -55.56 16.06
C LEU A 213 -20.73 -56.79 16.74
N LEU A 214 -20.61 -57.97 16.14
CA LEU A 214 -21.11 -59.22 16.72
C LEU A 214 -20.38 -59.58 18.03
N GLU A 215 -19.06 -59.41 18.07
CA GLU A 215 -18.26 -59.71 19.26
C GLU A 215 -18.46 -58.66 20.37
N THR A 216 -18.48 -57.36 20.02
CA THR A 216 -18.42 -56.29 21.03
C THR A 216 -19.79 -55.84 21.53
N VAL A 217 -20.82 -55.89 20.68
CA VAL A 217 -22.17 -55.37 21.02
C VAL A 217 -23.15 -56.51 21.31
N PHE A 218 -23.07 -57.62 20.57
CA PHE A 218 -24.01 -58.74 20.71
C PHE A 218 -23.44 -59.92 21.51
N ASN A 219 -22.14 -59.88 21.82
CA ASN A 219 -21.42 -60.89 22.62
C ASN A 219 -21.64 -62.33 22.14
N VAL A 220 -21.73 -62.51 20.82
CA VAL A 220 -21.83 -63.82 20.17
C VAL A 220 -20.45 -64.25 19.71
N LEU A 221 -19.92 -65.31 20.31
CA LEU A 221 -18.63 -65.91 19.94
C LEU A 221 -18.88 -67.03 18.92
N TYR A 222 -18.15 -67.02 17.80
CA TYR A 222 -18.04 -68.15 16.88
C TYR A 222 -16.82 -69.01 17.21
#